data_AF-A0AAE1P482-F1
#
_entry.id   AF-A0AAE1P482-F1
#
_cell.length_a   1.000
_cell.length_b   1.000
_cell.length_c   1.000
_cell.angle_alpha   90.00
_cell.angle_beta   90.00
_cell.angle_gamma   90.00
#
_symmetry.space_group_name_H-M   'P 1'
#
loop_
_entity.id
_entity.type
_entity.pdbx_description
1 polymer ?
#
loop_
_entity_poly.entity_id
_entity_poly.type
_entity_poly.pdbx_seq_one_letter_code
_entity_poly.pdbx_strand_id
1 'polypeptide(L)'
;MKKSVLGGAGQLTDNVINKLTRYFGKAIRGNKDKPNTSTYEIRKNVLASYFHASSTDDRPMHKHCPPGVNSWCFYKRSESDKTKPCR
;
A
#
# COMPACT_ATOMS: atom_id res chain seq x y z
N MET A 1 -1.34 -20.36 -7.55
CA MET A 1 -1.22 -20.78 -6.13
C MET A 1 -2.38 -21.70 -5.79
N LYS A 2 -2.14 -22.80 -5.06
CA LYS A 2 -3.22 -23.63 -4.52
C LYS A 2 -4.05 -22.82 -3.54
N LYS A 3 -5.37 -22.98 -3.59
CA LYS A 3 -6.32 -22.25 -2.73
C LYS A 3 -6.24 -22.82 -1.31
N SER A 4 -6.09 -21.97 -0.31
CA SER A 4 -6.02 -22.37 1.10
C SER A 4 -7.40 -22.82 1.58
N VAL A 5 -7.48 -24.01 2.16
CA VAL A 5 -8.75 -24.60 2.64
C VAL A 5 -9.32 -23.85 3.86
N LEU A 6 -8.51 -23.05 4.55
CA LEU A 6 -8.83 -22.45 5.85
C LEU A 6 -9.21 -20.95 5.81
N GLY A 7 -9.27 -20.31 4.64
CA GLY A 7 -9.49 -18.85 4.54
C GLY A 7 -10.95 -18.46 4.31
N GLY A 8 -11.67 -18.07 5.36
CA GLY A 8 -13.06 -17.57 5.29
C GLY A 8 -13.17 -16.08 4.93
N ALA A 9 -14.38 -15.65 4.52
CA ALA A 9 -14.69 -14.23 4.34
C ALA A 9 -14.46 -13.44 5.64
N GLY A 10 -13.79 -12.29 5.56
CA GLY A 10 -13.38 -11.50 6.74
C GLY A 10 -12.05 -11.91 7.38
N GLN A 11 -11.40 -12.97 6.88
CA GLN A 11 -10.06 -13.39 7.31
C GLN A 11 -9.00 -13.13 6.23
N LEU A 12 -7.75 -13.52 6.50
CA LEU A 12 -6.66 -13.49 5.53
C LEU A 12 -6.90 -14.52 4.42
N THR A 13 -7.71 -14.14 3.44
CA THR A 13 -8.00 -14.96 2.26
C THR A 13 -6.80 -14.98 1.31
N ASP A 14 -6.75 -16.01 0.45
CA ASP A 14 -5.75 -16.06 -0.64
C ASP A 14 -5.78 -14.82 -1.52
N ASN A 15 -6.95 -14.20 -1.70
CA ASN A 15 -7.07 -12.99 -2.49
C ASN A 15 -6.33 -11.81 -1.81
N VAL A 16 -6.47 -11.67 -0.49
CA VAL A 16 -5.73 -10.66 0.29
C VAL A 16 -4.23 -10.94 0.25
N ILE A 17 -3.81 -12.20 0.42
CA ILE A 17 -2.39 -12.61 0.32
C ILE A 17 -1.82 -12.28 -1.06
N ASN A 18 -2.53 -12.64 -2.12
CA ASN A 18 -2.11 -12.37 -3.50
C ASN A 18 -2.00 -10.87 -3.77
N LYS A 19 -2.97 -10.08 -3.29
CA LYS A 19 -2.98 -8.62 -3.41
C LYS A 19 -1.77 -8.00 -2.70
N LEU A 20 -1.52 -8.38 -1.44
CA LEU A 20 -0.37 -7.88 -0.67
C LEU A 20 0.96 -8.29 -1.30
N THR A 21 1.09 -9.55 -1.73
CA THR A 21 2.30 -10.05 -2.41
C THR A 21 2.60 -9.23 -3.67
N ARG A 22 1.58 -8.93 -4.48
CA ARG A 22 1.73 -8.08 -5.67
C ARG A 22 2.17 -6.67 -5.32
N TYR A 23 1.59 -6.07 -4.27
CA TYR A 23 1.95 -4.73 -3.82
C TYR A 23 3.39 -4.65 -3.32
N PHE A 24 3.81 -5.61 -2.49
CA PHE A 24 5.18 -5.69 -1.99
C PHE A 24 6.17 -5.88 -3.13
N GLY A 25 5.86 -6.77 -4.09
CA GLY A 25 6.68 -6.94 -5.28
C GLY A 25 6.83 -5.65 -6.10
N LYS A 26 5.74 -4.87 -6.25
CA LYS A 26 5.77 -3.57 -6.93
C LYS A 26 6.62 -2.56 -6.15
N ALA A 27 6.46 -2.47 -4.83
CA ALA A 27 7.24 -1.59 -3.98
C ALA A 27 8.74 -1.92 -4.04
N ILE A 28 9.12 -3.19 -3.99
CA ILE A 28 10.52 -3.62 -4.07
C ILE A 28 11.10 -3.34 -5.46
N ARG A 29 10.42 -3.76 -6.53
CA ARG A 29 10.92 -3.56 -7.90
C ARG A 29 11.00 -2.09 -8.29
N GLY A 30 10.03 -1.26 -7.88
CA GLY A 30 10.04 0.18 -8.17
C GLY A 30 11.14 0.98 -7.46
N ASN A 31 11.93 0.33 -6.59
CA ASN A 31 13.09 0.92 -5.94
C ASN A 31 14.43 0.46 -6.55
N LYS A 32 14.45 -0.59 -7.38
CA LYS A 32 15.69 -1.10 -7.99
C LYS A 32 16.38 -0.08 -8.88
N ASP A 33 15.60 0.72 -9.62
CA ASP A 33 16.13 1.65 -10.62
C ASP A 33 16.45 3.03 -10.04
N LYS A 34 16.28 3.21 -8.72
CA LYS A 34 16.51 4.48 -8.04
C LYS A 34 17.91 4.49 -7.41
N PRO A 35 18.83 5.33 -7.88
CA PRO A 35 20.18 5.41 -7.31
C PRO A 35 20.11 5.78 -5.83
N ASN A 36 20.98 5.18 -5.02
CA ASN A 36 21.09 5.41 -3.57
C ASN A 36 19.86 5.01 -2.73
N THR A 37 19.01 4.08 -3.21
CA THR A 37 17.89 3.60 -2.40
C THR A 37 18.36 2.67 -1.28
N SER A 38 18.26 3.15 -0.03
CA SER A 38 18.55 2.36 1.16
C SER A 38 17.51 1.27 1.41
N THR A 39 17.92 0.20 2.11
CA THR A 39 17.01 -0.84 2.62
C THR A 39 15.91 -0.25 3.50
N TYR A 40 16.16 0.86 4.19
CA TYR A 40 15.17 1.60 4.96
C TYR A 40 14.03 2.13 4.08
N GLU A 41 14.34 2.76 2.94
CA GLU A 41 13.32 3.30 2.02
C GLU A 41 12.53 2.17 1.34
N ILE A 42 13.15 1.04 1.04
CA ILE A 42 12.44 -0.15 0.55
C ILE A 42 11.43 -0.64 1.60
N ARG A 43 11.86 -0.79 2.87
CA ARG A 43 10.97 -1.20 3.97
C ARG A 43 9.82 -0.23 4.15
N LYS A 44 10.09 1.08 4.11
CA LYS A 44 9.08 2.13 4.21
C LYS A 44 8.05 2.06 3.09
N ASN A 45 8.46 1.80 1.85
CA ASN A 45 7.56 1.63 0.71
C ASN A 45 6.70 0.35 0.80
N VAL A 46 7.28 -0.75 1.31
CA VAL A 46 6.54 -2.00 1.59
C VAL A 46 5.50 -1.73 2.68
N LEU A 47 5.87 -1.07 3.78
CA LEU A 47 4.96 -0.70 4.85
C LEU A 47 3.86 0.27 4.39
N ALA A 48 4.18 1.22 3.51
CA ALA A 48 3.18 2.10 2.90
C ALA A 48 2.09 1.32 2.17
N SER A 49 2.49 0.27 1.45
CA SER A 49 1.56 -0.61 0.73
C SER A 49 0.69 -1.43 1.69
N TYR A 50 1.26 -1.89 2.79
CA TYR A 50 0.54 -2.60 3.85
C TYR A 50 -0.49 -1.69 4.53
N PHE A 51 -0.07 -0.53 5.04
CA PHE A 51 -0.97 0.41 5.71
C PHE A 51 -2.10 0.88 4.78
N HIS A 52 -1.77 1.20 3.53
CA HIS A 52 -2.79 1.55 2.54
C HIS A 52 -3.82 0.43 2.31
N ALA A 53 -3.38 -0.82 2.25
CA ALA A 53 -4.27 -1.97 2.06
C ALA A 53 -5.14 -2.28 3.30
N SER A 54 -4.67 -1.92 4.50
CA SER A 54 -5.37 -2.11 5.77
C SER A 54 -6.23 -0.90 6.18
N SER A 55 -6.19 0.19 5.42
CA SER A 55 -6.92 1.42 5.70
C SER A 55 -8.42 1.23 5.50
N THR A 56 -9.22 1.78 6.42
CA THR A 56 -10.67 1.90 6.29
C THR A 56 -11.08 3.37 6.50
N ASP A 57 -12.34 3.70 6.21
CA ASP A 57 -12.83 5.07 6.39
C ASP A 57 -12.83 5.49 7.86
N ASP A 58 -13.21 4.57 8.77
CA ASP A 58 -13.15 4.79 10.22
C ASP A 58 -11.72 4.85 10.78
N ARG A 59 -10.77 4.21 10.10
CA ARG A 59 -9.37 4.10 10.52
C ARG A 59 -8.44 4.35 9.31
N PRO A 60 -8.24 5.62 8.93
CA PRO A 60 -7.38 5.95 7.81
C PRO A 60 -5.92 5.63 8.13
N MET A 61 -5.33 4.70 7.39
CA MET A 61 -3.96 4.23 7.57
C MET A 61 -3.10 4.56 6.34
N HIS A 62 -2.94 5.84 6.01
CA HIS A 62 -2.15 6.27 4.85
C HIS A 62 -0.70 6.65 5.19
N LYS A 63 -0.14 6.01 6.24
CA LYS A 63 1.24 6.23 6.68
C LYS A 63 2.23 5.78 5.61
N HIS A 64 3.30 6.55 5.42
CA HIS A 64 4.38 6.31 4.45
C HIS A 64 3.97 6.30 2.97
N CYS A 65 2.68 6.49 2.65
CA CYS A 65 2.26 6.77 1.29
C CYS A 65 2.98 8.05 0.79
N PRO A 66 3.42 8.08 -0.48
CA PRO A 66 4.09 9.26 -1.01
C PRO A 66 3.13 10.45 -0.95
N PRO A 67 3.58 11.65 -0.53
CA PRO A 67 2.76 12.85 -0.59
C PRO A 67 2.70 13.40 -2.02
N GLY A 68 1.84 14.39 -2.24
CA GLY A 68 1.78 15.16 -3.47
C GLY A 68 0.71 14.70 -4.46
N VAL A 69 0.46 15.56 -5.45
CA VAL A 69 -0.58 15.39 -6.48
C VAL A 69 -0.35 14.13 -7.34
N ASN A 70 0.90 13.72 -7.50
CA ASN A 70 1.29 12.51 -8.24
C ASN A 70 1.31 11.25 -7.36
N SER A 71 0.85 11.34 -6.11
CA SER A 71 0.77 10.17 -5.24
C SER A 71 -0.17 9.13 -5.83
N TRP A 72 0.24 7.87 -5.81
CA TRP A 72 -0.67 6.75 -6.10
C TRP A 72 -1.72 6.55 -5.00
N CYS A 73 -1.53 7.15 -3.82
CA CYS A 73 -2.50 7.14 -2.73
C CYS A 73 -3.47 8.31 -2.89
N PHE A 74 -4.74 8.00 -3.17
CA PHE A 74 -5.80 8.99 -3.37
C PHE A 74 -5.95 9.95 -2.18
N TYR A 75 -5.86 9.43 -0.96
CA TYR A 75 -5.93 10.24 0.25
C TYR A 75 -4.82 11.30 0.30
N LYS A 76 -3.57 10.90 0.03
CA LYS A 76 -2.42 11.84 -0.01
C LYS A 76 -2.49 12.84 -1.15
N ARG A 77 -3.04 12.43 -2.29
CA ARG A 77 -3.32 13.32 -3.41
C ARG A 77 -4.33 14.40 -3.02
N SER A 78 -5.45 13.99 -2.46
CA SER A 78 -6.52 14.88 -2.03
C SER A 78 -6.07 15.86 -0.93
N GLU A 79 -5.26 15.39 0.03
CA GLU A 79 -4.61 16.27 1.03
C GLU A 79 -3.73 17.35 0.36
N SER A 80 -3.08 17.03 -0.76
CA SER A 80 -2.19 17.95 -1.47
C SER A 80 -2.96 18.97 -2.32
N ASP A 81 -4.08 18.55 -2.91
CA ASP A 81 -4.94 19.40 -3.75
C ASP A 81 -5.91 20.28 -2.93
N LYS A 82 -5.90 20.17 -1.59
CA LYS A 82 -6.86 20.81 -0.66
C LYS A 82 -8.33 20.46 -0.95
N THR A 83 -8.59 19.45 -1.77
CA THR A 83 -9.91 18.88 -2.01
C THR A 83 -10.25 17.92 -0.87
N LYS A 84 -11.51 17.90 -0.41
CA LYS A 84 -11.93 17.02 0.69
C LYS A 84 -11.50 15.56 0.41
N PRO A 85 -10.67 14.94 1.27
CA PRO A 85 -10.17 13.59 1.03
C PRO A 85 -11.21 12.57 1.51
N CYS A 86 -12.29 12.36 0.77
CA CYS A 86 -13.21 11.24 1.01
C CYS A 86 -13.88 10.83 -0.31
N ARG A 87 -14.01 9.51 -0.50
CA ARG A 87 -14.91 8.89 -1.47
C ARG A 87 -16.19 8.51 -0.76
#